data_AF-A0A3B1K998-F1
#
_entry.id   AF-A0A3B1K998-F1
#
_cell.length_a   1.000
_cell.length_b   1.000
_cell.length_c   1.000
_cell.angle_alpha   90.00
_cell.angle_beta   90.00
_cell.angle_gamma   90.00
#
_symmetry.space_group_name_H-M   'P 1'
#
loop_
_entity.id
_entity.type
_entity.pdbx_description
1 polymer ?
#
loop_
_entity_poly.entity_id
_entity_poly.type
_entity_poly.pdbx_seq_one_letter_code
_entity_poly.pdbx_strand_id
1 'polypeptide(L)'
;QHSILCGVPLCPKFLHTNSTSHTWPFSAVAELIDNAYDPDVKARQFWIDKTKVKGHDCLTFMDNGAGIDYDKMHKMLSFGFSDKQTINGHVPVGLYGNGFKSGSMRLGKDAIVFSKKGDSMCVGMLSQTYLQNTGAENVVVPIVTFRPASLQDILQHSLFQTVEELISELKAINSPPSTNTSGTRIIIWNLRKTSDGKLEFDFESDRYDIRIPAEVYENTKDQTKRLDFSGQLVPDSVCSLRVRF
;
A
#
# COMPACT_ATOMS: atom_id res chain seq x y z
N GLN A 1 -12.37 10.04 20.61
CA GLN A 1 -11.09 9.29 20.72
C GLN A 1 -11.34 7.85 20.30
N HIS A 2 -11.22 7.53 19.00
CA HIS A 2 -11.29 6.12 18.54
C HIS A 2 -10.10 5.79 17.65
N SER A 3 -8.93 6.17 18.13
CA SER A 3 -7.63 5.80 17.61
C SER A 3 -7.13 4.64 18.48
N ILE A 4 -7.12 3.41 17.94
CA ILE A 4 -6.85 2.20 18.72
C ILE A 4 -5.33 1.95 18.74
N LEU A 5 -4.78 1.68 19.93
CA LEU A 5 -3.41 1.18 20.10
C LEU A 5 -3.30 -0.23 19.48
N CYS A 6 -2.47 -0.36 18.45
CA CYS A 6 -2.22 -1.63 17.79
C CYS A 6 -1.25 -2.50 18.61
N GLY A 7 -1.76 -3.43 19.43
CA GLY A 7 -0.94 -4.46 20.07
C GLY A 7 0.20 -3.92 20.97
N VAL A 8 1.35 -4.62 21.00
CA VAL A 8 2.54 -4.19 21.75
C VAL A 8 2.91 -2.75 21.37
N PRO A 9 3.24 -1.85 22.31
CA PRO A 9 3.58 -0.46 22.00
C PRO A 9 4.75 -0.39 21.01
N LEU A 10 4.48 0.07 19.79
CA LEU A 10 5.48 0.23 18.74
C LEU A 10 5.73 1.71 18.49
N CYS A 11 6.98 2.14 18.52
CA CYS A 11 7.34 3.51 18.17
C CYS A 11 7.01 3.79 16.69
N PRO A 12 6.46 4.96 16.29
CA PRO A 12 6.22 5.30 14.88
C PRO A 12 7.43 5.18 13.96
N LYS A 13 8.65 5.35 14.49
CA LYS A 13 9.90 5.13 13.74
C LYS A 13 10.02 3.70 13.22
N PHE A 14 9.35 2.74 13.86
CA PHE A 14 9.28 1.36 13.41
C PHE A 14 8.66 1.22 12.02
N LEU A 15 7.72 2.08 11.61
CA LEU A 15 7.16 2.03 10.24
C LEU A 15 8.24 2.22 9.18
N HIS A 16 9.19 3.12 9.44
CA HIS A 16 10.34 3.33 8.57
C HIS A 16 11.29 2.13 8.62
N THR A 17 11.68 1.67 9.82
CA THR A 17 12.55 0.49 9.98
C THR A 17 11.96 -0.75 9.30
N ASN A 18 10.65 -0.95 9.41
CA ASN A 18 9.96 -2.07 8.79
C ASN A 18 9.95 -1.99 7.26
N SER A 19 10.04 -0.79 6.69
CA SER A 19 10.15 -0.61 5.23
C SER A 19 11.51 -0.98 4.66
N THR A 20 12.56 -1.05 5.49
CA THR A 20 13.93 -1.34 5.02
C THR A 20 14.16 -2.81 4.66
N SER A 21 13.17 -3.68 4.89
CA SER A 21 13.19 -5.06 4.38
C SER A 21 13.18 -5.12 2.85
N HIS A 22 12.64 -4.07 2.20
CA HIS A 22 12.55 -3.98 0.76
C HIS A 22 13.64 -3.06 0.21
N THR A 23 14.70 -3.66 -0.32
CA THR A 23 15.76 -2.91 -1.02
C THR A 23 15.28 -2.43 -2.39
N TRP A 24 14.39 -3.17 -3.05
CA TRP A 24 13.87 -2.86 -4.39
C TRP A 24 12.38 -2.45 -4.37
N PRO A 25 11.97 -1.34 -5.01
CA PRO A 25 10.57 -0.90 -4.99
C PRO A 25 9.57 -1.95 -5.50
N PHE A 26 9.90 -2.70 -6.56
CA PHE A 26 9.00 -3.74 -7.06
C PHE A 26 8.83 -4.92 -6.10
N SER A 27 9.75 -5.15 -5.17
CA SER A 27 9.55 -6.15 -4.11
C SER A 27 8.45 -5.71 -3.13
N ALA A 28 8.30 -4.41 -2.89
CA ALA A 28 7.20 -3.86 -2.10
C ALA A 28 5.87 -3.88 -2.86
N VAL A 29 5.89 -3.72 -4.18
CA VAL A 29 4.71 -3.91 -5.03
C VAL A 29 4.25 -5.37 -5.02
N ALA A 30 5.19 -6.33 -5.08
CA ALA A 30 4.90 -7.76 -5.02
C ALA A 30 4.06 -8.12 -3.78
N GLU A 31 4.42 -7.59 -2.60
CA GLU A 31 3.65 -7.83 -1.36
C GLU A 31 2.17 -7.41 -1.49
N LEU A 32 1.87 -6.34 -2.23
CA LEU A 32 0.49 -5.90 -2.45
C LEU A 32 -0.25 -6.80 -3.44
N ILE A 33 0.43 -7.27 -4.48
CA ILE A 33 -0.09 -8.25 -5.44
C ILE A 33 -0.39 -9.58 -4.73
N ASP A 34 0.55 -10.07 -3.92
CA ASP A 34 0.45 -11.32 -3.17
C ASP A 34 -0.77 -11.31 -2.23
N ASN A 35 -1.02 -10.18 -1.55
CA ASN A 35 -2.20 -10.02 -0.70
C ASN A 35 -3.52 -10.12 -1.48
N ALA A 36 -3.58 -9.65 -2.72
CA ALA A 36 -4.78 -9.76 -3.55
C ALA A 36 -4.96 -11.19 -4.13
N TYR A 37 -3.85 -11.85 -4.45
CA TYR A 37 -3.81 -13.21 -4.96
C TYR A 37 -4.16 -14.26 -3.89
N ASP A 38 -3.86 -13.97 -2.62
CA ASP A 38 -4.03 -14.91 -1.51
C ASP A 38 -5.43 -15.53 -1.40
N PRO A 39 -5.54 -16.78 -0.91
CA PRO A 39 -6.76 -17.58 -0.95
C PRO A 39 -7.97 -17.02 -0.17
N ASP A 40 -7.75 -16.08 0.74
CA ASP A 40 -8.77 -15.39 1.50
C ASP A 40 -9.29 -14.12 0.80
N VAL A 41 -8.56 -13.62 -0.21
CA VAL A 41 -8.96 -12.49 -1.06
C VAL A 41 -9.41 -12.96 -2.44
N LYS A 42 -8.65 -13.85 -3.10
CA LYS A 42 -8.98 -14.48 -4.40
C LYS A 42 -9.39 -13.46 -5.47
N ALA A 43 -8.66 -12.35 -5.56
CA ALA A 43 -8.89 -11.39 -6.63
C ALA A 43 -8.64 -12.06 -7.99
N ARG A 44 -9.50 -11.77 -8.96
CA ARG A 44 -9.34 -12.23 -10.34
C ARG A 44 -8.55 -11.21 -11.18
N GLN A 45 -8.64 -9.96 -10.79
CA GLN A 45 -7.99 -8.84 -11.44
C GLN A 45 -7.37 -7.93 -10.39
N PHE A 46 -6.21 -7.41 -10.71
CA PHE A 46 -5.46 -6.47 -9.91
C PHE A 46 -5.00 -5.32 -10.82
N TRP A 47 -5.33 -4.10 -10.46
CA TRP A 47 -5.00 -2.90 -11.20
C TRP A 47 -3.98 -2.08 -10.41
N ILE A 48 -2.90 -1.71 -11.08
CA ILE A 48 -1.89 -0.81 -10.55
C ILE A 48 -1.91 0.42 -11.44
N ASP A 49 -2.07 1.58 -10.84
CA ASP A 49 -2.17 2.84 -11.58
C ASP A 49 -1.48 3.98 -10.83
N LYS A 50 -1.10 5.01 -11.57
CA LYS A 50 -0.61 6.28 -11.04
C LYS A 50 -1.69 7.34 -11.21
N THR A 51 -2.00 8.04 -10.13
CA THR A 51 -2.94 9.16 -10.16
C THR A 51 -2.36 10.38 -9.47
N LYS A 52 -3.09 11.49 -9.51
CA LYS A 52 -2.78 12.72 -8.79
C LYS A 52 -3.99 13.16 -7.97
N VAL A 53 -3.87 13.14 -6.65
CA VAL A 53 -4.94 13.56 -5.73
C VAL A 53 -4.48 14.84 -5.02
N LYS A 54 -5.22 15.93 -5.20
CA LYS A 54 -4.89 17.26 -4.62
C LYS A 54 -3.42 17.65 -4.82
N GLY A 55 -2.91 17.44 -6.04
CA GLY A 55 -1.52 17.76 -6.40
C GLY A 55 -0.46 16.72 -6.00
N HIS A 56 -0.81 15.70 -5.21
CA HIS A 56 0.13 14.65 -4.79
C HIS A 56 0.13 13.50 -5.81
N ASP A 57 1.30 13.12 -6.32
CA ASP A 57 1.46 11.87 -7.07
C ASP A 57 1.20 10.68 -6.14
N CYS A 58 0.32 9.78 -6.58
CA CYS A 58 -0.14 8.64 -5.81
C CYS A 58 -0.02 7.36 -6.63
N LEU A 59 0.39 6.27 -5.98
CA LEU A 59 0.23 4.92 -6.51
C LEU A 59 -1.09 4.35 -5.99
N THR A 60 -1.86 3.75 -6.88
CA THR A 60 -3.11 3.07 -6.53
C THR A 60 -3.03 1.59 -6.88
N PHE A 61 -3.53 0.77 -5.97
CA PHE A 61 -3.61 -0.68 -6.12
C PHE A 61 -5.06 -1.07 -5.86
N MET A 62 -5.71 -1.70 -6.83
CA MET A 62 -7.11 -2.07 -6.72
C MET A 62 -7.29 -3.53 -7.08
N ASP A 63 -8.11 -4.24 -6.33
CA ASP A 63 -8.47 -5.63 -6.59
C ASP A 63 -9.99 -5.82 -6.53
N ASN A 64 -10.48 -6.84 -7.25
CA ASN A 64 -11.88 -7.27 -7.22
C ASN A 64 -12.09 -8.54 -6.39
N GLY A 65 -11.25 -8.75 -5.38
CA GLY A 65 -11.34 -9.89 -4.47
C GLY A 65 -12.47 -9.75 -3.45
N ALA A 66 -12.41 -10.57 -2.41
CA ALA A 66 -13.45 -10.67 -1.39
C ALA A 66 -13.62 -9.41 -0.52
N GLY A 67 -12.67 -8.46 -0.60
CA GLY A 67 -12.59 -7.32 0.30
C GLY A 67 -12.31 -7.73 1.76
N ILE A 68 -12.26 -6.74 2.64
CA ILE A 68 -12.00 -6.90 4.07
C ILE A 68 -13.05 -6.14 4.88
N ASP A 69 -13.44 -6.74 6.01
CA ASP A 69 -14.29 -6.10 7.01
C ASP A 69 -13.44 -5.34 8.04
N TYR A 70 -14.09 -4.70 9.02
CA TYR A 70 -13.43 -3.91 10.04
C TYR A 70 -12.38 -4.71 10.83
N ASP A 71 -12.71 -5.92 11.26
CA ASP A 71 -11.80 -6.73 12.09
C ASP A 71 -10.57 -7.15 11.29
N LYS A 72 -10.76 -7.54 10.02
CA LYS A 72 -9.64 -7.87 9.13
C LYS A 72 -8.81 -6.64 8.76
N MET A 73 -9.42 -5.48 8.57
CA MET A 73 -8.72 -4.20 8.40
C MET A 73 -7.90 -3.86 9.65
N HIS A 74 -8.47 -4.03 10.84
CA HIS A 74 -7.77 -3.81 12.10
C HIS A 74 -6.56 -4.72 12.25
N LYS A 75 -6.69 -6.02 11.96
CA LYS A 75 -5.57 -6.96 11.95
C LYS A 75 -4.55 -6.62 10.87
N MET A 76 -5.00 -6.24 9.67
CA MET A 76 -4.14 -5.84 8.56
C MET A 76 -3.34 -4.58 8.87
N LEU A 77 -3.86 -3.65 9.65
CA LEU A 77 -3.14 -2.43 10.02
C LEU A 77 -2.34 -2.57 11.31
N SER A 78 -2.66 -3.55 12.14
CA SER A 78 -1.92 -3.89 13.35
C SER A 78 -0.70 -4.75 13.05
N PHE A 79 0.31 -4.66 13.92
CA PHE A 79 1.48 -5.53 13.89
C PHE A 79 1.26 -6.80 14.71
N GLY A 80 1.85 -7.91 14.27
CA GLY A 80 1.81 -9.20 15.00
C GLY A 80 0.57 -10.06 14.76
N PHE A 81 -0.28 -9.71 13.79
CA PHE A 81 -1.45 -10.51 13.42
C PHE A 81 -1.28 -11.13 12.02
N SER A 82 -1.35 -12.46 11.93
CA SER A 82 -1.46 -13.19 10.67
C SER A 82 -2.30 -14.45 10.89
N ASP A 83 -3.52 -14.47 10.32
CA ASP A 83 -4.45 -15.59 10.40
C ASP A 83 -4.59 -16.31 9.04
N LYS A 84 -3.59 -16.18 8.16
CA LYS A 84 -3.66 -16.76 6.81
C LYS A 84 -3.48 -18.27 6.86
N GLN A 85 -4.47 -18.99 6.34
CA GLN A 85 -4.51 -20.45 6.29
C GLN A 85 -4.62 -20.93 4.84
N THR A 86 -4.16 -22.15 4.59
CA THR A 86 -4.37 -22.83 3.31
C THR A 86 -5.86 -23.10 3.10
N ILE A 87 -6.43 -22.60 1.99
CA ILE A 87 -7.84 -22.84 1.65
C ILE A 87 -7.87 -23.58 0.31
N ASN A 88 -8.53 -24.74 0.27
CA ASN A 88 -8.67 -25.58 -0.93
C ASN A 88 -7.31 -25.92 -1.59
N GLY A 89 -6.28 -26.19 -0.79
CA GLY A 89 -4.93 -26.51 -1.27
C GLY A 89 -4.12 -25.31 -1.77
N HIS A 90 -4.70 -24.11 -1.82
CA HIS A 90 -3.97 -22.90 -2.15
C HIS A 90 -3.29 -22.34 -0.89
N VAL A 91 -1.96 -22.35 -0.88
CA VAL A 91 -1.13 -21.89 0.24
C VAL A 91 -0.97 -20.37 0.14
N PRO A 92 -1.25 -19.60 1.21
CA PRO A 92 -1.04 -18.16 1.20
C PRO A 92 0.44 -17.80 1.07
N VAL A 93 0.75 -16.77 0.28
CA VAL A 93 2.09 -16.22 0.13
C VAL A 93 2.47 -15.42 1.38
N GLY A 94 1.55 -14.59 1.90
CA GLY A 94 1.82 -13.75 3.05
C GLY A 94 1.70 -14.49 4.38
N LEU A 95 2.80 -15.02 4.94
CA LEU A 95 2.73 -15.77 6.21
C LEU A 95 2.84 -14.88 7.46
N TYR A 96 3.54 -13.75 7.35
CA TYR A 96 3.99 -12.96 8.50
C TYR A 96 3.07 -11.80 8.90
N GLY A 97 2.01 -11.55 8.14
CA GLY A 97 1.12 -10.42 8.41
C GLY A 97 1.80 -9.05 8.33
N ASN A 98 2.93 -8.94 7.62
CA ASN A 98 3.73 -7.71 7.56
C ASN A 98 3.76 -7.06 6.16
N GLY A 99 3.50 -7.83 5.09
CA GLY A 99 3.68 -7.42 3.70
C GLY A 99 3.06 -6.08 3.32
N PHE A 100 1.79 -5.84 3.70
CA PHE A 100 1.16 -4.55 3.46
C PHE A 100 1.90 -3.40 4.16
N LYS A 101 2.33 -3.58 5.41
CA LYS A 101 2.96 -2.53 6.22
C LYS A 101 4.36 -2.22 5.69
N SER A 102 5.19 -3.24 5.48
CA SER A 102 6.54 -3.06 4.94
C SER A 102 6.50 -2.54 3.50
N GLY A 103 5.62 -3.10 2.66
CA GLY A 103 5.47 -2.72 1.26
C GLY A 103 4.94 -1.29 1.10
N SER A 104 3.83 -0.95 1.76
CA SER A 104 3.26 0.41 1.64
C SER A 104 4.22 1.49 2.15
N MET A 105 4.86 1.26 3.30
CA MET A 105 5.82 2.20 3.90
C MET A 105 7.14 2.27 3.12
N ARG A 106 7.44 1.29 2.26
CA ARG A 106 8.56 1.36 1.32
C ARG A 106 8.24 2.27 0.14
N LEU A 107 7.01 2.23 -0.35
CA LEU A 107 6.57 2.97 -1.54
C LEU A 107 6.30 4.45 -1.25
N GLY A 108 5.72 4.75 -0.08
CA GLY A 108 5.44 6.12 0.34
C GLY A 108 5.32 6.24 1.86
N LYS A 109 5.23 7.48 2.35
CA LYS A 109 5.08 7.75 3.79
C LYS A 109 3.69 7.44 4.32
N ASP A 110 2.70 7.48 3.44
CA ASP A 110 1.31 7.48 3.83
C ASP A 110 0.46 6.62 2.88
N ALA A 111 -0.39 5.78 3.47
CA ALA A 111 -1.28 4.89 2.75
C ALA A 111 -2.68 4.90 3.35
N ILE A 112 -3.70 4.86 2.49
CA ILE A 112 -5.11 4.70 2.87
C ILE A 112 -5.67 3.49 2.12
N VAL A 113 -6.49 2.71 2.81
CA VAL A 113 -7.09 1.48 2.32
C VAL A 113 -8.59 1.65 2.39
N PHE A 114 -9.24 1.55 1.24
CA PHE A 114 -10.68 1.46 1.08
C PHE A 114 -11.03 0.02 0.80
N SER A 115 -12.00 -0.56 1.51
CA SER A 115 -12.46 -1.90 1.20
C SER A 115 -13.95 -2.05 1.33
N LYS A 116 -14.51 -2.92 0.49
CA LYS A 116 -15.92 -3.28 0.45
C LYS A 116 -16.08 -4.79 0.49
N LYS A 117 -16.91 -5.28 1.40
CA LYS A 117 -17.27 -6.71 1.54
C LYS A 117 -18.78 -6.82 1.78
N GLY A 118 -19.52 -7.19 0.74
CA GLY A 118 -20.98 -7.09 0.75
C GLY A 118 -21.43 -5.63 0.95
N ASP A 119 -22.29 -5.40 1.94
CA ASP A 119 -22.76 -4.06 2.30
C ASP A 119 -21.81 -3.32 3.27
N SER A 120 -20.77 -4.00 3.77
CA SER A 120 -19.78 -3.40 4.66
C SER A 120 -18.74 -2.62 3.89
N MET A 121 -18.50 -1.38 4.32
CA MET A 121 -17.43 -0.52 3.82
C MET A 121 -16.55 -0.06 4.97
N CYS A 122 -15.24 -0.15 4.79
CA CYS A 122 -14.27 0.33 5.77
C CYS A 122 -13.14 1.11 5.10
N VAL A 123 -12.61 2.07 5.86
CA VAL A 123 -11.46 2.88 5.49
C VAL A 123 -10.45 2.83 6.62
N GLY A 124 -9.20 2.51 6.30
CA GLY A 124 -8.10 2.52 7.25
C GLY A 124 -6.93 3.33 6.70
N MET A 125 -6.20 4.05 7.55
CA MET A 125 -5.06 4.86 7.11
C MET A 125 -3.82 4.58 7.95
N LEU A 126 -2.74 4.14 7.30
CA LEU A 126 -1.42 3.99 7.90
C LEU A 126 -0.52 5.13 7.40
N SER A 127 -0.26 6.11 8.25
CA SER A 127 0.39 7.36 7.85
C SER A 127 1.50 7.78 8.82
N GLN A 128 2.74 7.87 8.32
CA GLN A 128 3.86 8.43 9.08
C GLN A 128 3.65 9.92 9.33
N THR A 129 3.08 10.64 8.35
CA THR A 129 2.80 12.08 8.47
C THR A 129 1.78 12.36 9.58
N TYR A 130 0.72 11.55 9.67
CA TYR A 130 -0.26 11.62 10.75
C TYR A 130 0.37 11.39 12.12
N LEU A 131 1.17 10.32 12.28
CA LEU A 131 1.81 10.01 13.55
C LEU A 131 2.79 11.10 13.99
N GLN A 132 3.50 11.72 13.04
CA GLN A 132 4.38 12.86 13.32
C GLN A 132 3.58 14.10 13.74
N ASN A 133 2.53 14.45 13.00
CA ASN A 133 1.73 15.65 13.27
C ASN A 133 0.95 15.57 14.59
N THR A 134 0.54 14.37 15.00
CA THR A 134 -0.16 14.15 16.27
C THR A 134 0.78 13.97 17.46
N GLY A 135 2.11 13.91 17.22
CA GLY A 135 3.09 13.66 18.28
C GLY A 135 2.93 12.29 18.93
N ALA A 136 2.41 11.30 18.19
CA ALA A 136 2.11 9.99 18.74
C ALA A 136 3.40 9.30 19.21
N GLU A 137 3.42 8.81 20.45
CA GLU A 137 4.55 8.03 20.97
C GLU A 137 4.51 6.57 20.51
N ASN A 138 3.33 6.10 20.13
CA ASN A 138 3.06 4.75 19.64
C ASN A 138 2.37 4.79 18.27
N VAL A 139 2.52 3.73 17.48
CA VAL A 139 1.77 3.53 16.24
C VAL A 139 0.30 3.37 16.60
N VAL A 140 -0.48 4.36 16.17
CA VAL A 140 -1.93 4.38 16.29
C VAL A 140 -2.50 4.50 14.89
N VAL A 141 -3.38 3.58 14.52
CA VAL A 141 -3.93 3.55 13.16
C VAL A 141 -5.40 3.94 13.19
N PRO A 142 -5.80 5.06 12.55
CA PRO A 142 -7.21 5.39 12.42
C PRO A 142 -7.89 4.40 11.47
N ILE A 143 -8.89 3.70 12.00
CA ILE A 143 -9.70 2.72 11.26
C ILE A 143 -11.16 3.05 11.47
N VAL A 144 -11.86 3.18 10.36
CA VAL A 144 -13.20 3.74 10.34
C VAL A 144 -14.11 2.82 9.54
N THR A 145 -15.14 2.32 10.20
CA THR A 145 -16.40 2.00 9.50
C THR A 145 -17.17 3.30 9.37
N PHE A 146 -18.02 3.48 8.36
CA PHE A 146 -18.84 4.70 8.15
C PHE A 146 -19.86 4.92 9.28
N ARG A 147 -19.36 5.17 10.49
CA ARG A 147 -20.07 5.61 11.69
C ARG A 147 -19.52 7.00 12.03
N PRO A 148 -20.37 7.98 12.37
CA PRO A 148 -20.01 9.41 12.35
C PRO A 148 -18.82 9.82 13.25
N ALA A 149 -18.58 9.14 14.35
CA ALA A 149 -17.61 9.56 15.37
C ALA A 149 -16.14 9.22 15.06
N SER A 150 -15.87 8.41 14.04
CA SER A 150 -14.53 7.84 13.79
C SER A 150 -13.80 8.46 12.58
N LEU A 151 -14.44 9.32 11.78
CA LEU A 151 -13.89 9.82 10.52
C LEU A 151 -12.90 11.00 10.68
N GLN A 152 -12.91 11.68 11.83
CA GLN A 152 -12.25 12.99 11.98
C GLN A 152 -10.75 12.95 11.64
N ASP A 153 -10.01 11.97 12.13
CA ASP A 153 -8.57 11.87 11.91
C ASP A 153 -8.24 11.63 10.42
N ILE A 154 -9.04 10.81 9.73
CA ILE A 154 -8.89 10.58 8.27
C ILE A 154 -9.21 11.85 7.50
N LEU A 155 -10.31 12.54 7.84
CA LEU A 155 -10.70 13.78 7.14
C LEU A 155 -9.71 14.93 7.37
N GLN A 156 -9.05 14.97 8.52
CA GLN A 156 -8.07 16.02 8.84
C GLN A 156 -6.67 15.74 8.28
N HIS A 157 -6.26 14.46 8.23
CA HIS A 157 -4.86 14.11 7.96
C HIS A 157 -4.63 13.30 6.69
N SER A 158 -5.67 12.83 6.01
CA SER A 158 -5.54 12.19 4.69
C SER A 158 -5.69 13.21 3.55
N LEU A 159 -5.54 12.74 2.30
CA LEU A 159 -5.85 13.54 1.11
C LEU A 159 -7.36 13.75 0.90
N PHE A 160 -8.21 12.98 1.59
CA PHE A 160 -9.66 13.00 1.44
C PHE A 160 -10.27 13.67 2.67
N GLN A 161 -10.71 14.91 2.50
CA GLN A 161 -11.13 15.82 3.55
C GLN A 161 -12.64 15.91 3.71
N THR A 162 -13.40 15.23 2.84
CA THR A 162 -14.86 15.12 2.91
C THR A 162 -15.30 13.67 2.91
N VAL A 163 -16.48 13.40 3.45
CA VAL A 163 -17.06 12.04 3.45
C VAL A 163 -17.41 11.63 2.02
N GLU A 164 -17.83 12.58 1.19
CA GLU A 164 -18.16 12.40 -0.22
C GLU A 164 -16.94 11.93 -1.03
N GLU A 165 -15.77 12.52 -0.76
CA GLU A 165 -14.49 12.09 -1.34
C GLU A 165 -14.15 10.64 -0.96
N LEU A 166 -14.30 10.25 0.31
CA LEU A 166 -14.08 8.87 0.75
C LEU A 166 -15.07 7.88 0.11
N ILE A 167 -16.35 8.26 0.03
CA ILE A 167 -17.41 7.45 -0.62
C ILE A 167 -17.13 7.30 -2.12
N SER A 168 -16.58 8.32 -2.77
CA SER A 168 -16.22 8.25 -4.20
C SER A 168 -15.18 7.15 -4.47
N GLU A 169 -14.14 7.05 -3.64
CA GLU A 169 -13.11 6.00 -3.79
C GLU A 169 -13.66 4.59 -3.52
N LEU A 170 -14.62 4.44 -2.59
CA LEU A 170 -15.31 3.14 -2.38
C LEU A 170 -16.24 2.77 -3.52
N LYS A 171 -16.88 3.76 -4.15
CA LYS A 171 -17.71 3.54 -5.33
C LYS A 171 -16.86 3.08 -6.52
N ALA A 172 -15.61 3.55 -6.62
CA ALA A 172 -14.69 3.17 -7.70
C ALA A 172 -14.37 1.65 -7.72
N ILE A 173 -14.53 0.95 -6.59
CA ILE A 173 -14.35 -0.52 -6.49
C ILE A 173 -15.40 -1.28 -7.33
N ASN A 174 -16.53 -0.66 -7.71
CA ASN A 174 -17.71 -1.35 -8.26
C ASN A 174 -17.82 -1.39 -9.81
N SER A 175 -16.72 -1.56 -10.55
CA SER A 175 -16.78 -1.63 -12.02
C SER A 175 -16.47 -3.04 -12.55
N PRO A 176 -17.37 -3.73 -13.31
CA PRO A 176 -18.70 -3.33 -13.83
C PRO A 176 -19.91 -3.78 -12.95
N PRO A 177 -21.13 -3.30 -13.26
CA PRO A 177 -22.29 -3.21 -12.35
C PRO A 177 -23.06 -4.52 -12.05
N SER A 178 -22.49 -5.69 -12.34
CA SER A 178 -23.17 -6.97 -12.07
C SER A 178 -22.74 -7.53 -10.71
N THR A 179 -23.68 -7.50 -9.76
CA THR A 179 -23.73 -8.25 -8.48
C THR A 179 -22.67 -7.89 -7.43
N ASN A 180 -23.13 -7.43 -6.25
CA ASN A 180 -22.40 -7.35 -4.98
C ASN A 180 -20.86 -7.33 -5.10
N THR A 181 -20.34 -6.27 -5.70
CA THR A 181 -18.91 -6.11 -5.95
C THR A 181 -18.18 -5.83 -4.64
N SER A 182 -17.31 -6.75 -4.26
CA SER A 182 -16.32 -6.60 -3.20
C SER A 182 -14.95 -6.28 -3.80
N GLY A 183 -14.05 -5.79 -2.96
CA GLY A 183 -12.69 -5.49 -3.38
C GLY A 183 -12.00 -4.54 -2.44
N THR A 184 -10.73 -4.28 -2.71
CA THR A 184 -9.91 -3.34 -1.94
C THR A 184 -9.23 -2.37 -2.89
N ARG A 185 -9.12 -1.12 -2.47
CA ARG A 185 -8.40 -0.06 -3.15
C ARG A 185 -7.45 0.60 -2.16
N ILE A 186 -6.16 0.52 -2.43
CA ILE A 186 -5.09 1.11 -1.65
C ILE A 186 -4.57 2.32 -2.42
N ILE A 187 -4.40 3.46 -1.74
CA ILE A 187 -3.79 4.65 -2.30
C ILE A 187 -2.61 5.03 -1.43
N ILE A 188 -1.43 5.13 -2.04
CA ILE A 188 -0.17 5.48 -1.38
C ILE A 188 0.31 6.81 -1.94
N TRP A 189 0.60 7.76 -1.05
CA TRP A 189 1.10 9.08 -1.41
C TRP A 189 2.34 9.45 -0.59
N ASN A 190 2.87 10.65 -0.85
CA ASN A 190 4.18 11.05 -0.35
C ASN A 190 5.23 9.99 -0.70
N LEU A 191 5.21 9.63 -2.01
CA LEU A 191 6.04 8.59 -2.60
C LEU A 191 7.53 8.85 -2.35
N ARG A 192 8.29 7.77 -2.24
CA ARG A 192 9.73 7.88 -1.97
C ARG A 192 10.43 8.64 -3.10
N LYS A 193 11.34 9.51 -2.66
CA LYS A 193 12.19 10.31 -3.52
C LYS A 193 13.66 9.95 -3.33
N THR A 194 14.44 10.06 -4.39
CA THR A 194 15.90 9.98 -4.40
C THR A 194 16.52 11.19 -3.69
N SER A 195 17.84 11.15 -3.46
CA SER A 195 18.59 12.22 -2.80
C SER A 195 18.57 13.55 -3.58
N ASP A 196 18.36 13.52 -4.89
CA ASP A 196 18.16 14.69 -5.75
C ASP A 196 16.71 15.21 -5.75
N GLY A 197 15.82 14.58 -4.97
CA GLY A 197 14.43 15.01 -4.78
C GLY A 197 13.46 14.54 -5.86
N LYS A 198 13.90 13.72 -6.83
CA LYS A 198 13.03 13.10 -7.83
C LYS A 198 12.33 11.87 -7.28
N LEU A 199 11.24 11.43 -7.91
CA LEU A 199 10.58 10.18 -7.53
C LEU A 199 11.45 8.98 -7.89
N GLU A 200 11.42 7.92 -7.08
CA GLU A 200 12.09 6.66 -7.42
C GLU A 200 11.44 5.94 -8.61
N PHE A 201 10.20 6.32 -8.96
CA PHE A 201 9.49 5.81 -10.11
C PHE A 201 9.46 6.85 -11.24
N ASP A 202 9.58 6.34 -12.46
CA ASP A 202 9.33 7.05 -13.70
C ASP A 202 7.96 6.64 -14.25
N PHE A 203 7.10 7.63 -14.42
CA PHE A 203 5.74 7.50 -14.93
C PHE A 203 5.57 8.12 -16.32
N GLU A 204 6.63 8.69 -16.89
CA GLU A 204 6.54 9.56 -18.07
C GLU A 204 7.17 8.88 -19.31
N SER A 205 8.24 8.09 -19.15
CA SER A 205 8.91 7.44 -20.29
C SER A 205 8.01 6.43 -21.02
N ASP A 206 7.10 5.78 -20.31
CA ASP A 206 6.07 4.92 -20.90
C ASP A 206 4.77 5.08 -20.11
N ARG A 207 3.75 5.65 -20.78
CA ARG A 207 2.43 5.91 -20.20
C ARG A 207 1.65 4.66 -19.77
N TYR A 208 2.11 3.46 -20.12
CA TYR A 208 1.48 2.18 -19.77
C TYR A 208 2.38 1.32 -18.88
N ASP A 209 3.43 1.89 -18.31
CA ASP A 209 4.35 1.19 -17.43
C ASP A 209 4.75 2.08 -16.25
N ILE A 210 5.13 1.43 -15.15
CA ILE A 210 5.75 2.11 -14.01
C ILE A 210 7.20 1.63 -14.00
N ARG A 211 8.12 2.54 -14.28
CA ARG A 211 9.53 2.18 -14.45
C ARG A 211 10.37 2.65 -13.27
N ILE A 212 11.51 1.99 -13.08
CA ILE A 212 12.55 2.44 -12.16
C ILE A 212 13.70 3.02 -12.99
N PRO A 213 14.08 4.30 -12.81
CA PRO A 213 15.22 4.91 -13.49
C PRO A 213 16.52 4.15 -13.23
N ALA A 214 17.43 4.14 -14.21
CA ALA A 214 18.75 3.49 -14.07
C ALA A 214 19.55 4.05 -12.88
N GLU A 215 19.44 5.34 -12.61
CA GLU A 215 20.10 6.03 -11.49
C GLU A 215 19.67 5.45 -10.12
N VAL A 216 18.41 5.04 -9.98
CA VAL A 216 17.90 4.40 -8.76
C VAL A 216 18.51 3.01 -8.61
N TYR A 217 18.63 2.26 -9.71
CA TYR A 217 19.25 0.93 -9.74
C TYR A 217 20.73 0.99 -9.35
N GLU A 218 21.49 1.93 -9.90
CA GLU A 218 22.91 2.14 -9.59
C GLU A 218 23.11 2.52 -8.12
N ASN A 219 22.28 3.39 -7.56
CA ASN A 219 22.37 3.78 -6.15
C ASN A 219 22.09 2.64 -5.16
N THR A 220 21.26 1.64 -5.53
CA THR A 220 21.07 0.44 -4.71
C THR A 220 22.22 -0.56 -4.79
N LYS A 221 23.00 -0.54 -5.88
CA LYS A 221 24.19 -1.36 -6.03
C LYS A 221 25.41 -0.53 -5.65
N ASP A 222 25.72 -0.37 -4.35
CA ASP A 222 27.13 -0.23 -3.92
C ASP A 222 27.38 -0.29 -2.40
N GLN A 223 27.98 -1.42 -1.97
CA GLN A 223 29.21 -1.42 -1.15
C GLN A 223 30.20 -2.54 -1.54
N THR A 224 29.86 -3.52 -2.40
CA THR A 224 30.76 -4.67 -2.69
C THR A 224 31.03 -4.95 -4.18
N LYS A 225 30.38 -4.26 -5.13
CA LYS A 225 30.51 -4.55 -6.58
C LYS A 225 30.60 -3.32 -7.49
N ARG A 226 31.23 -2.24 -7.02
CA ARG A 226 31.58 -1.06 -7.85
C ARG A 226 32.36 -1.40 -9.12
N LEU A 227 32.96 -2.58 -9.21
CA LEU A 227 34.02 -2.88 -10.16
C LEU A 227 33.64 -3.82 -11.32
N ASP A 228 32.43 -4.39 -11.39
CA ASP A 228 32.19 -5.50 -12.35
C ASP A 228 31.16 -5.27 -13.47
N PHE A 229 30.54 -4.10 -13.60
CA PHE A 229 29.52 -3.91 -14.66
C PHE A 229 29.62 -2.60 -15.43
N SER A 230 30.75 -2.40 -16.11
CA SER A 230 30.79 -1.54 -17.29
C SER A 230 30.21 -2.30 -18.50
N GLY A 231 28.88 -2.29 -18.69
CA GLY A 231 28.29 -2.58 -20.00
C GLY A 231 27.32 -3.75 -20.17
N GLN A 232 26.76 -4.35 -19.10
CA GLN A 232 25.57 -5.21 -19.28
C GLN A 232 24.28 -4.39 -19.15
N LEU A 233 23.42 -4.48 -20.17
CA LEU A 233 22.05 -3.98 -20.14
C LEU A 233 21.33 -4.57 -18.92
N VAL A 234 20.78 -3.70 -18.07
CA VAL A 234 19.94 -4.12 -16.95
C VAL A 234 18.71 -4.84 -17.53
N PRO A 235 18.37 -6.06 -17.06
CA PRO A 235 17.21 -6.77 -17.59
C PRO A 235 15.93 -5.95 -17.42
N ASP A 236 15.07 -5.93 -18.43
CA ASP A 236 13.83 -5.12 -18.40
C ASP A 236 12.94 -5.48 -17.21
N SER A 237 12.91 -6.74 -16.77
CA SER A 237 12.15 -7.18 -15.59
C SER A 237 12.60 -6.53 -14.27
N VAL A 238 13.77 -5.91 -14.24
CA VAL A 238 14.26 -5.15 -13.07
C VAL A 238 13.68 -3.74 -13.08
N CYS A 239 13.55 -3.13 -14.27
CA CYS A 239 13.22 -1.71 -14.41
C CYS A 239 11.78 -1.44 -14.89
N SER A 240 11.08 -2.44 -15.44
CA SER A 240 9.70 -2.34 -15.92
C SER A 240 8.78 -3.18 -15.03
N LEU A 241 7.76 -2.53 -14.44
CA LEU A 241 6.78 -3.23 -13.61
C LEU A 241 5.96 -4.21 -14.45
N ARG A 242 5.58 -3.80 -15.67
CA ARG A 242 4.79 -4.61 -16.59
C ARG A 242 5.51 -5.85 -17.12
N VAL A 243 6.83 -5.80 -17.25
CA VAL A 243 7.61 -6.99 -17.64
C VAL A 243 7.81 -7.92 -16.44
N ARG A 244 7.77 -7.37 -15.22
CA ARG A 244 8.01 -8.14 -13.99
C ARG A 244 6.80 -8.98 -13.57
N PHE A 245 5.57 -8.51 -13.80
CA PHE A 245 4.31 -9.12 -13.38
C PHE A 245 3.34 -9.23 -14.54
#